data_AF-A0A9Q4T2Q1-F1
#
_entry.id   AF-A0A9Q4T2Q1-F1
#
_cell.length_a   1.000
_cell.length_b   1.000
_cell.length_c   1.000
_cell.angle_alpha   90.00
_cell.angle_beta   90.00
_cell.angle_gamma   90.00
#
_symmetry.space_group_name_H-M   'P 1'
#
loop_
_entity.id
_entity.type
_entity.pdbx_description
1 polymer ?
#
loop_
_entity_poly.entity_id
_entity_poly.type
_entity_poly.pdbx_seq_one_letter_code
_entity_poly.pdbx_strand_id
1 'polypeptide(L)'
;MRLADLPKYFSPKSVVLSDVRTPKAVDSLSITDVMASISLATRKGRMGIELFLAKHHINRPEEAIESLYQCALTQVNQYKMIDKLAEHDKAKVLHIIAEYAFQDYARSAASKRACPDCDDGFIEVEVFTTKCHGRKTTLQVTQNAKPHLKTTSSNKPSFREVREVTRVICPTCKGKAEIRLACRCHGRGKIVDKKQTELQG
;
A
#
# COMPACT_ATOMS: atom_id res chain seq x y z
N MET A 1 -15.37 23.29 -19.29
CA MET A 1 -14.42 22.16 -19.23
C MET A 1 -14.60 21.44 -17.90
N ARG A 2 -14.63 20.09 -17.87
CA ARG A 2 -14.61 19.34 -16.61
C ARG A 2 -13.16 19.18 -16.13
N LEU A 3 -12.90 19.37 -14.84
CA LEU A 3 -11.55 19.21 -14.27
C LEU A 3 -10.95 17.82 -14.54
N ALA A 4 -11.79 16.78 -14.58
CA ALA A 4 -11.35 15.41 -14.85
C ALA A 4 -10.73 15.20 -16.25
N ASP A 5 -11.01 16.08 -17.21
CA ASP A 5 -10.45 15.99 -18.57
C ASP A 5 -9.07 16.67 -18.68
N LEU A 6 -8.65 17.40 -17.65
CA LEU A 6 -7.42 18.19 -17.64
C LEU A 6 -6.14 17.36 -17.92
N PRO A 7 -5.95 16.15 -17.36
CA PRO A 7 -4.74 15.36 -17.62
C PRO A 7 -4.52 15.02 -19.10
N LYS A 8 -5.59 14.97 -19.90
CA LYS A 8 -5.51 14.71 -21.36
C LYS A 8 -4.73 15.81 -22.09
N TYR A 9 -4.77 17.05 -21.58
CA TYR A 9 -4.10 18.20 -22.21
C TYR A 9 -2.62 18.32 -21.85
N PHE A 10 -2.17 17.62 -20.80
CA PHE A 10 -0.75 17.52 -20.41
C PHE A 10 -0.04 16.34 -21.08
N SER A 11 -0.81 15.42 -21.70
CA SER A 11 -0.25 14.31 -22.45
C SER A 11 0.19 14.78 -23.84
N PRO A 12 1.35 14.33 -24.35
CA PRO A 12 1.80 14.69 -25.70
C PRO A 12 0.77 14.21 -26.72
N LYS A 13 0.34 15.12 -27.62
CA LYS A 13 -0.54 14.75 -28.74
C LYS A 13 0.26 13.91 -29.74
N SER A 14 -0.32 12.80 -30.19
CA SER A 14 0.25 12.02 -31.28
C SER A 14 0.40 12.89 -32.53
N VAL A 15 1.53 12.77 -33.22
CA VAL A 15 1.74 13.43 -34.51
C VAL A 15 0.76 12.81 -35.51
N VAL A 16 -0.07 13.64 -36.13
CA VAL A 16 -0.95 13.21 -37.22
C VAL A 16 -0.12 13.30 -38.51
N LEU A 17 0.33 12.16 -39.01
CA LEU A 17 1.05 12.03 -40.28
C LEU A 17 0.05 11.91 -41.44
N SER A 18 -0.75 12.95 -41.67
CA SER A 18 -1.68 13.00 -42.81
C SER A 18 -1.79 14.41 -43.34
N ASP A 19 -1.70 14.56 -44.66
CA ASP A 19 -1.80 15.86 -45.36
C ASP A 19 -3.19 16.49 -45.31
N VAL A 20 -4.19 15.74 -44.85
CA VAL A 20 -5.56 16.25 -44.66
C VAL A 20 -5.66 16.93 -43.29
N ARG A 21 -5.62 18.27 -43.28
CA ARG A 21 -6.07 19.04 -42.11
C ARG A 21 -7.58 18.84 -41.95
N THR A 22 -7.98 17.95 -41.06
CA THR A 22 -9.37 17.92 -40.59
C THR A 22 -9.64 19.22 -39.83
N PRO A 23 -10.74 19.94 -40.13
CA PRO A 23 -11.12 21.11 -39.36
C PRO A 23 -11.29 20.69 -37.90
N LYS A 24 -10.66 21.44 -36.99
CA LYS A 24 -10.84 21.24 -35.55
C LYS A 24 -12.34 21.30 -35.26
N ALA A 25 -12.88 20.28 -34.58
CA ALA A 25 -14.26 20.30 -34.11
C ALA A 25 -14.50 21.63 -33.38
N VAL A 26 -15.62 22.29 -33.65
CA VAL A 26 -15.94 23.64 -33.15
C VAL A 26 -15.91 23.71 -31.61
N ASP A 27 -16.11 22.57 -30.94
CA ASP A 27 -16.08 22.42 -29.48
C ASP A 27 -14.70 22.02 -28.90
N SER A 28 -13.63 21.95 -29.72
CA SER A 28 -12.30 21.56 -29.24
C SER A 28 -11.54 22.73 -28.63
N LEU A 29 -11.50 22.76 -27.29
CA LEU A 29 -10.66 23.70 -26.53
C LEU A 29 -9.20 23.56 -26.95
N SER A 30 -8.54 24.68 -27.25
CA SER A 30 -7.11 24.69 -27.53
C SER A 30 -6.31 24.49 -26.24
N ILE A 31 -5.06 24.02 -26.36
CA ILE A 31 -4.17 23.85 -25.19
C ILE A 31 -3.96 25.21 -24.50
N THR A 32 -3.86 26.28 -25.28
CA THR A 32 -3.70 27.66 -24.79
C THR A 32 -4.88 28.09 -23.94
N ASP A 33 -6.12 27.83 -24.39
CA ASP A 33 -7.32 28.17 -23.61
C ASP A 33 -7.38 27.39 -22.30
N VAL A 34 -6.99 26.10 -22.35
CA VAL A 34 -6.92 25.26 -21.15
C VAL A 34 -5.87 25.81 -20.18
N MET A 35 -4.66 26.11 -20.63
CA MET A 35 -3.61 26.67 -19.76
C MET A 35 -4.00 28.04 -19.18
N ALA A 36 -4.65 28.91 -19.97
CA ALA A 36 -5.16 30.20 -19.50
C ALA A 36 -6.29 30.01 -18.47
N SER A 37 -7.17 29.02 -18.66
CA SER A 37 -8.22 28.73 -17.69
C SER A 37 -7.67 28.19 -16.36
N ILE A 38 -6.60 27.38 -16.40
CA ILE A 38 -5.92 26.90 -15.20
C ILE A 38 -5.34 28.08 -14.43
N SER A 39 -4.62 28.99 -15.08
CA SER A 39 -4.01 30.13 -14.39
C SER A 39 -5.05 31.04 -13.72
N LEU A 40 -6.18 31.28 -14.38
CA LEU A 40 -7.31 32.01 -13.80
C LEU A 40 -7.92 31.27 -12.60
N ALA A 41 -8.06 29.95 -12.71
CA ALA A 41 -8.60 29.13 -11.64
C ALA A 41 -7.63 29.08 -10.45
N THR A 42 -6.31 29.00 -10.68
CA THR A 42 -5.27 29.04 -9.63
C THR A 42 -5.32 30.34 -8.86
N ARG A 43 -5.65 31.47 -9.51
CA ARG A 43 -5.85 32.75 -8.82
C ARG A 43 -7.01 32.72 -7.81
N LYS A 44 -8.07 31.95 -8.09
CA LYS A 44 -9.24 31.85 -7.20
C LYS A 44 -9.13 30.71 -6.18
N GLY A 45 -8.45 29.62 -6.53
CA GLY A 45 -8.44 28.38 -5.77
C GLY A 45 -7.16 27.58 -5.96
N ARG A 46 -6.02 28.21 -5.65
CA ARG A 46 -4.67 27.65 -5.80
C ARG A 46 -4.52 26.25 -5.20
N MET A 47 -4.86 26.11 -3.91
CA MET A 47 -4.73 24.87 -3.15
C MET A 47 -5.40 23.67 -3.83
N GLY A 48 -6.63 23.82 -4.33
CA GLY A 48 -7.39 22.72 -4.93
C GLY A 48 -6.82 22.26 -6.28
N ILE A 49 -6.31 23.21 -7.07
CA ILE A 49 -5.71 22.91 -8.38
C ILE A 49 -4.35 22.25 -8.22
N GLU A 50 -3.53 22.73 -7.29
CA GLU A 50 -2.26 22.10 -6.94
C GLU A 50 -2.47 20.67 -6.44
N LEU A 51 -3.45 20.44 -5.55
CA LEU A 51 -3.83 19.10 -5.11
C LEU A 51 -4.16 18.18 -6.28
N PHE A 52 -5.01 18.66 -7.19
CA PHE A 52 -5.46 17.90 -8.36
C PHE A 52 -4.31 17.57 -9.32
N LEU A 53 -3.48 18.54 -9.64
CA LEU A 53 -2.33 18.34 -10.53
C LEU A 53 -1.28 17.41 -9.90
N ALA A 54 -1.04 17.52 -8.58
CA ALA A 54 -0.13 16.64 -7.85
C ALA A 54 -0.65 15.19 -7.81
N LYS A 55 -1.96 14.97 -7.64
CA LYS A 55 -2.57 13.64 -7.69
C LYS A 55 -2.37 12.95 -9.05
N HIS A 56 -2.34 13.72 -10.13
CA HIS A 56 -2.11 13.21 -11.48
C HIS A 56 -0.62 13.19 -11.88
N HIS A 57 0.30 13.43 -10.93
CA HIS A 57 1.75 13.46 -11.16
C HIS A 57 2.20 14.48 -12.22
N ILE A 58 1.42 15.53 -12.45
CA ILE A 58 1.79 16.65 -13.35
C ILE A 58 2.66 17.65 -12.60
N ASN A 59 2.32 17.92 -11.34
CA ASN A 59 3.09 18.78 -10.44
C ASN A 59 3.74 17.97 -9.32
N ARG A 60 4.76 18.54 -8.67
CA ARG A 60 5.36 17.97 -7.45
C ARG A 60 4.35 18.03 -6.29
N PRO A 61 4.33 17.03 -5.40
CA PRO A 61 3.41 17.02 -4.26
C PRO A 61 3.76 18.05 -3.18
N GLU A 62 5.01 18.51 -3.14
CA GLU A 62 5.53 19.44 -2.12
C GLU A 62 4.74 20.74 -2.06
N GLU A 63 4.49 21.38 -3.22
CA GLU A 63 3.70 22.63 -3.31
C GLU A 63 2.26 22.43 -2.79
N ALA A 64 1.67 21.28 -3.11
CA ALA A 64 0.32 20.94 -2.66
C ALA A 64 0.27 20.72 -1.13
N ILE A 65 1.29 20.07 -0.57
CA ILE A 65 1.44 19.84 0.87
C ILE A 65 1.67 21.16 1.61
N GLU A 66 2.46 22.07 1.04
CA GLU A 66 2.71 23.40 1.61
C GLU A 66 1.41 24.23 1.64
N SER A 67 0.64 24.24 0.57
CA SER A 67 -0.68 24.89 0.53
C SER A 67 -1.65 24.30 1.57
N LEU A 68 -1.65 22.98 1.78
CA LEU A 68 -2.42 22.34 2.86
C LEU A 68 -1.92 22.74 4.25
N TYR A 69 -0.61 22.82 4.44
CA TYR A 69 0.00 23.23 5.70
C TYR A 69 -0.37 24.68 6.05
N GLN A 70 -0.34 25.60 5.09
CA GLN A 70 -0.80 26.98 5.28
C GLN A 70 -2.27 27.04 5.68
N CYS A 71 -3.13 26.22 5.05
CA CYS A 71 -4.52 26.09 5.46
C CYS A 71 -4.64 25.55 6.89
N ALA A 72 -3.86 24.53 7.25
CA ALA A 72 -3.85 23.97 8.59
C ALA A 72 -3.46 25.01 9.65
N LEU A 73 -2.45 25.86 9.37
CA LEU A 73 -2.05 26.97 10.23
C LEU A 73 -3.20 27.95 10.54
N THR A 74 -4.04 28.26 9.56
CA THR A 74 -5.21 29.14 9.78
C THR A 74 -6.28 28.50 10.66
N GLN A 75 -6.34 27.16 10.70
CA GLN A 75 -7.36 26.39 11.40
C GLN A 75 -6.92 25.90 12.79
N VAL A 76 -5.64 26.03 13.16
CA VAL A 76 -5.13 25.44 14.41
C VAL A 76 -5.82 25.99 15.66
N ASN A 77 -6.21 27.27 15.63
CA ASN A 77 -6.89 27.94 16.73
C ASN A 77 -8.24 27.28 17.10
N GLN A 78 -8.82 26.49 16.18
CA GLN A 78 -10.04 25.73 16.44
C GLN A 78 -9.78 24.50 17.34
N TYR A 79 -8.54 24.00 17.36
CA TYR A 79 -8.16 22.77 18.05
C TYR A 79 -7.27 23.05 19.26
N LYS A 80 -7.90 23.21 20.42
CA LYS A 80 -7.22 23.51 21.70
C LYS A 80 -6.08 22.55 22.07
N MET A 81 -6.13 21.30 21.60
CA MET A 81 -5.08 20.31 21.88
C MET A 81 -3.78 20.62 21.12
N ILE A 82 -3.89 21.01 19.85
CA ILE A 82 -2.75 21.34 19.00
C ILE A 82 -2.21 22.72 19.36
N ASP A 83 -3.09 23.63 19.78
CA ASP A 83 -2.69 24.99 20.15
C ASP A 83 -1.83 25.06 21.43
N LYS A 84 -1.97 24.08 22.33
CA LYS A 84 -1.17 23.97 23.57
C LYS A 84 0.26 23.46 23.35
N LEU A 85 0.60 22.96 22.16
CA LEU A 85 1.94 22.45 21.87
C LEU A 85 2.93 23.60 21.66
N ALA A 86 4.22 23.31 21.89
CA ALA A 86 5.30 24.21 21.51
C ALA A 86 5.30 24.47 19.99
N GLU A 87 5.70 25.67 19.56
CA GLU A 87 5.63 26.08 18.14
C GLU A 87 6.34 25.12 17.18
N HIS A 88 7.52 24.61 17.57
CA HIS A 88 8.29 23.66 16.78
C HIS A 88 7.58 22.31 16.62
N ASP A 89 6.99 21.79 17.70
CA ASP A 89 6.27 20.52 17.65
C ASP A 89 4.93 20.67 16.92
N LYS A 90 4.27 21.83 17.08
CA LYS A 90 3.08 22.24 16.33
C LYS A 90 3.36 22.22 14.83
N ALA A 91 4.45 22.84 14.36
CA ALA A 91 4.84 22.82 12.95
C ALA A 91 5.05 21.40 12.41
N LYS A 92 5.78 20.56 13.15
CA LYS A 92 6.01 19.15 12.76
C LYS A 92 4.71 18.35 12.66
N VAL A 93 3.85 18.45 13.66
CA VAL A 93 2.56 17.74 13.67
C VAL A 93 1.70 18.19 12.51
N LEU A 94 1.62 19.49 12.22
CA LEU A 94 0.83 20.01 11.11
C LEU A 94 1.38 19.58 9.74
N HIS A 95 2.71 19.54 9.56
CA HIS A 95 3.31 18.99 8.34
C HIS A 95 2.96 17.52 8.15
N ILE A 96 3.07 16.70 9.21
CA ILE A 96 2.66 15.29 9.16
C ILE A 96 1.18 15.17 8.79
N ILE A 97 0.30 15.97 9.41
CA ILE A 97 -1.13 15.96 9.07
C ILE A 97 -1.35 16.32 7.60
N ALA A 98 -0.68 17.35 7.07
CA ALA A 98 -0.80 17.77 5.68
C ALA A 98 -0.32 16.67 4.70
N GLU A 99 0.80 16.02 4.99
CA GLU A 99 1.31 14.89 4.20
C GLU A 99 0.32 13.72 4.18
N TYR A 100 -0.18 13.32 5.35
CA TYR A 100 -1.16 12.24 5.45
C TYR A 100 -2.48 12.58 4.77
N ALA A 101 -2.94 13.85 4.86
CA ALA A 101 -4.14 14.33 4.19
C ALA A 101 -3.98 14.30 2.67
N PHE A 102 -2.84 14.75 2.13
CA PHE A 102 -2.55 14.66 0.71
C PHE A 102 -2.48 13.19 0.24
N GLN A 103 -1.81 12.34 1.02
CA GLN A 103 -1.76 10.90 0.72
C GLN A 103 -3.17 10.29 0.71
N ASP A 104 -4.04 10.64 1.65
CA ASP A 104 -5.42 10.13 1.69
C ASP A 104 -6.24 10.60 0.47
N TYR A 105 -6.07 11.85 0.07
CA TYR A 105 -6.68 12.41 -1.14
C TYR A 105 -6.19 11.75 -2.44
N ALA A 106 -4.87 11.53 -2.55
CA ALA A 106 -4.24 10.95 -3.73
C ALA A 106 -4.47 9.43 -3.82
N ARG A 107 -4.67 8.76 -2.68
CA ARG A 107 -4.94 7.32 -2.62
C ARG A 107 -6.22 6.99 -3.39
N SER A 108 -6.14 5.86 -4.10
CA SER A 108 -7.26 5.24 -4.80
C SER A 108 -7.47 3.84 -4.26
N ALA A 109 -8.63 3.23 -4.51
CA ALA A 109 -8.92 1.85 -4.09
C ALA A 109 -7.93 0.81 -4.64
N ALA A 110 -7.19 1.15 -5.70
CA ALA A 110 -6.14 0.33 -6.29
C ALA A 110 -4.72 0.61 -5.75
N SER A 111 -4.55 1.59 -4.86
CA SER A 111 -3.24 1.96 -4.34
C SER A 111 -2.63 0.85 -3.48
N LYS A 112 -1.33 0.63 -3.66
CA LYS A 112 -0.52 -0.34 -2.94
C LYS A 112 0.72 0.35 -2.36
N ARG A 113 1.20 -0.14 -1.23
CA ARG A 113 2.44 0.31 -0.57
C ARG A 113 3.31 -0.91 -0.33
N ALA A 114 4.62 -0.75 -0.42
CA ALA A 114 5.57 -1.76 0.01
C ALA A 114 5.33 -2.11 1.49
N CYS A 115 5.49 -3.38 1.85
CA CYS A 115 5.41 -3.81 3.24
C CYS A 115 6.53 -3.12 4.04
N PRO A 116 6.23 -2.56 5.23
CA PRO A 116 7.28 -1.96 6.07
C PRO A 116 8.22 -3.00 6.67
N ASP A 117 7.79 -4.27 6.75
CA ASP A 117 8.48 -5.32 7.50
C ASP A 117 9.30 -6.26 6.60
N CYS A 118 9.11 -6.23 5.28
CA CYS A 118 9.78 -7.15 4.37
C CYS A 118 9.87 -6.61 2.94
N ASP A 119 10.94 -6.96 2.23
CA ASP A 119 11.12 -6.62 0.82
C ASP A 119 10.54 -7.70 -0.11
N ASP A 120 10.81 -8.99 0.19
CA ASP A 120 10.42 -10.12 -0.67
C ASP A 120 9.16 -10.87 -0.20
N GLY A 121 8.47 -10.36 0.83
CA GLY A 121 7.31 -11.04 1.42
C GLY A 121 7.64 -12.16 2.41
N PHE A 122 8.92 -12.42 2.66
CA PHE A 122 9.41 -13.39 3.63
C PHE A 122 10.28 -12.70 4.69
N ILE A 123 10.28 -13.26 5.89
CA ILE A 123 11.13 -12.86 7.02
C ILE A 123 12.01 -14.05 7.37
N GLU A 124 13.31 -13.81 7.51
CA GLU A 124 14.25 -14.84 7.94
C GLU A 124 14.19 -14.96 9.46
N VAL A 125 13.81 -16.15 9.94
CA VAL A 125 13.69 -16.45 11.37
C VAL A 125 14.52 -17.69 11.68
N GLU A 126 15.33 -17.62 12.73
CA GLU A 126 16.02 -18.79 13.27
C GLU A 126 15.00 -19.69 13.98
N VAL A 127 14.79 -20.88 13.44
CA VAL A 127 13.91 -21.89 14.05
C VAL A 127 14.79 -23.00 14.61
N PHE A 128 14.50 -23.38 15.85
CA PHE A 128 15.11 -24.54 16.50
C PHE A 128 14.36 -25.80 16.03
N THR A 129 14.95 -26.55 15.11
CA THR A 129 14.39 -27.84 14.68
C THR A 129 15.12 -28.97 15.41
N THR A 130 14.34 -29.86 16.03
CA THR A 130 14.89 -31.08 16.65
C THR A 130 14.84 -32.19 15.62
N LYS A 131 16.00 -32.60 15.11
CA LYS A 131 16.11 -33.72 14.18
C LYS A 131 16.33 -35.01 14.97
N CYS A 132 15.52 -36.04 14.69
CA CYS A 132 15.72 -37.38 15.22
C CYS A 132 16.37 -38.27 14.17
N HIS A 133 17.41 -39.02 14.57
CA HIS A 133 17.99 -40.05 13.72
C HIS A 133 17.72 -41.41 14.35
N GLY A 134 16.97 -42.25 13.64
CA GLY A 134 16.72 -43.63 14.01
C GLY A 134 16.86 -44.49 12.77
N ARG A 135 17.62 -45.60 12.84
CA ARG A 135 17.57 -46.63 11.80
C ARG A 135 16.15 -47.18 11.78
N LYS A 136 15.44 -47.05 10.66
CA LYS A 136 14.23 -47.84 10.40
C LYS A 136 14.66 -49.30 10.53
N THR A 137 14.23 -49.96 11.60
CA THR A 137 14.47 -51.39 11.77
C THR A 137 13.61 -52.05 10.71
N THR A 138 14.23 -52.53 9.63
CA THR A 138 13.54 -53.45 8.72
C THR A 138 13.16 -54.65 9.58
N LEU A 139 11.86 -54.81 9.86
CA LEU A 139 11.34 -56.03 10.46
C LEU A 139 11.58 -57.16 9.46
N GLN A 140 12.76 -57.77 9.49
CA GLN A 140 12.92 -59.08 8.88
C GLN A 140 12.19 -60.05 9.81
N VAL A 141 10.95 -60.36 9.43
CA VAL A 141 10.19 -61.46 10.04
C VAL A 141 10.89 -62.75 9.62
N THR A 142 11.85 -63.19 10.42
CA THR A 142 12.34 -64.56 10.32
C THR A 142 11.30 -65.46 10.98
N GLN A 143 10.51 -66.14 10.15
CA GLN A 143 9.75 -67.28 10.60
C GLN A 143 10.76 -68.31 11.14
N ASN A 144 10.55 -68.70 12.39
CA ASN A 144 11.15 -69.84 13.10
C ASN A 144 12.37 -69.54 13.99
N ALA A 145 12.12 -69.32 15.30
CA ALA A 145 12.72 -70.09 16.40
C ALA A 145 12.41 -69.53 17.81
N LYS A 146 11.79 -70.39 18.65
CA LYS A 146 11.76 -70.46 20.13
C LYS A 146 11.11 -69.30 20.96
N PRO A 147 10.27 -69.61 21.98
CA PRO A 147 9.41 -68.63 22.67
C PRO A 147 10.05 -67.80 23.81
N HIS A 148 11.38 -67.75 23.94
CA HIS A 148 12.02 -67.03 25.07
C HIS A 148 13.27 -66.23 24.68
N LEU A 149 13.18 -65.41 23.64
CA LEU A 149 14.16 -64.34 23.43
C LEU A 149 13.49 -63.00 23.77
N LYS A 150 13.87 -62.39 24.90
CA LYS A 150 13.51 -61.00 25.19
C LYS A 150 14.25 -60.13 24.19
N THR A 151 13.58 -59.76 23.10
CA THR A 151 14.11 -58.82 22.13
C THR A 151 14.10 -57.43 22.75
N THR A 152 15.16 -57.06 23.47
CA THR A 152 15.37 -55.69 23.92
C THR A 152 15.81 -54.85 22.74
N SER A 153 14.85 -54.23 22.05
CA SER A 153 15.13 -53.18 21.06
C SER A 153 15.66 -51.94 21.80
N SER A 154 16.97 -51.93 22.06
CA SER A 154 17.69 -50.77 22.61
C SER A 154 18.08 -49.80 21.48
N ASN A 155 17.11 -49.32 20.71
CA ASN A 155 17.35 -48.20 19.80
C ASN A 155 16.75 -46.94 20.43
N LYS A 156 17.51 -46.31 21.32
CA LYS A 156 17.16 -45.00 21.87
C LYS A 156 17.39 -43.96 20.75
N PRO A 157 16.35 -43.29 20.23
CA PRO A 157 16.53 -42.29 19.19
C PRO A 157 17.39 -41.16 19.75
N SER A 158 18.48 -40.82 19.05
CA SER A 158 19.28 -39.65 19.38
C SER A 158 18.60 -38.42 18.77
N PHE A 159 18.29 -37.44 19.62
CA PHE A 159 17.77 -36.15 19.22
C PHE A 159 18.92 -35.14 19.15
N ARG A 160 18.98 -34.36 18.07
CA ARG A 160 19.91 -33.24 17.94
C ARG A 160 19.13 -31.98 17.61
N GLU A 161 19.37 -30.93 18.39
CA GLU A 161 18.86 -29.59 18.10
C GLU A 161 19.76 -28.94 17.03
N VAL A 162 19.14 -28.46 15.96
CA VAL A 162 19.82 -27.74 14.87
C VAL A 162 19.17 -26.37 14.75
N ARG A 163 20.00 -25.32 14.68
CA ARG A 163 19.56 -23.97 14.36
C ARG A 163 19.52 -23.84 12.84
N GLU A 164 18.33 -23.63 12.30
CA GLU A 164 18.12 -23.46 10.86
C GLU A 164 17.51 -22.08 10.61
N VAL A 165 18.13 -21.32 9.70
CA VAL A 165 17.54 -20.07 9.20
C VAL A 165 16.48 -20.46 8.19
N THR A 166 15.21 -20.23 8.52
CA THR A 166 14.09 -20.54 7.63
C THR A 166 13.36 -19.26 7.23
N ARG A 167 12.86 -19.24 5.99
CA ARG A 167 12.05 -18.13 5.46
C ARG A 167 10.60 -18.36 5.83
N VAL A 168 10.10 -17.54 6.76
CA VAL A 168 8.70 -17.54 7.16
C VAL A 168 7.94 -16.49 6.34
N ILE A 169 6.71 -16.79 5.95
CA ILE A 169 5.86 -15.84 5.24
C ILE A 169 5.61 -14.63 6.15
N CYS A 170 5.83 -13.42 5.64
CA CYS A 170 5.57 -12.20 6.40
C CYS A 170 4.09 -12.16 6.84
N PRO A 171 3.80 -12.01 8.14
CA PRO A 171 2.43 -12.00 8.64
C PRO A 171 1.64 -10.78 8.12
N THR A 172 2.33 -9.66 7.90
CA THR A 172 1.74 -8.38 7.48
C THR A 172 1.26 -8.41 6.04
N CYS A 173 2.13 -8.78 5.08
CA CYS A 173 1.78 -8.82 3.66
C CYS A 173 1.32 -10.20 3.17
N LYS A 174 1.44 -11.25 3.99
CA LYS A 174 1.13 -12.65 3.64
C LYS A 174 1.83 -13.10 2.36
N GLY A 175 3.12 -12.79 2.23
CA GLY A 175 3.95 -13.20 1.08
C GLY A 175 3.83 -12.34 -0.17
N LYS A 176 3.06 -11.25 -0.15
CA LYS A 176 2.83 -10.40 -1.34
C LYS A 176 3.82 -9.26 -1.53
N ALA A 177 4.68 -8.99 -0.55
CA ALA A 177 5.56 -7.81 -0.45
C ALA A 177 4.84 -6.43 -0.50
N GLU A 178 3.60 -6.39 -0.96
CA GLU A 178 2.78 -5.19 -1.09
C GLU A 178 1.51 -5.30 -0.23
N ILE A 179 1.15 -4.19 0.39
CA ILE A 179 -0.08 -4.02 1.17
C ILE A 179 -1.01 -3.10 0.38
N ARG A 180 -2.25 -3.55 0.18
CA ARG A 180 -3.31 -2.71 -0.41
C ARG A 180 -3.76 -1.68 0.62
N LEU A 181 -3.76 -0.40 0.25
CA LEU A 181 -4.31 0.69 1.09
C LEU A 181 -5.81 0.91 0.83
N ALA A 182 -6.47 -0.03 0.17
CA ALA A 182 -7.89 0.06 -0.10
C ALA A 182 -8.68 0.15 1.21
N CYS A 183 -9.54 1.17 1.33
CA CYS A 183 -10.53 1.22 2.38
C CYS A 183 -11.43 -0.03 2.32
N ARG A 184 -11.95 -0.47 3.46
CA ARG A 184 -12.87 -1.63 3.59
C ARG A 184 -14.12 -1.50 2.71
N CYS A 185 -14.50 -0.29 2.31
CA CYS A 185 -15.60 -0.04 1.38
C CYS A 185 -15.25 -0.34 -0.09
N HIS A 186 -13.98 -0.57 -0.42
CA HIS A 186 -13.45 -0.72 -1.78
C HIS A 186 -13.86 0.43 -2.73
N GLY A 187 -13.98 1.66 -2.20
CA GLY A 187 -14.40 2.84 -2.98
C GLY A 187 -15.90 3.01 -3.14
N ARG A 188 -16.74 2.11 -2.59
CA ARG A 188 -18.21 2.21 -2.67
C ARG A 188 -18.83 3.18 -1.66
N GLY A 189 -18.04 3.74 -0.75
CA GLY A 189 -18.53 4.64 0.33
C GLY A 189 -19.42 3.96 1.39
N LYS A 190 -19.71 2.66 1.23
CA LYS A 190 -20.48 1.84 2.17
C LYS A 190 -19.73 0.54 2.44
N ILE A 191 -19.76 0.09 3.69
CA ILE A 191 -19.11 -1.15 4.13
C ILE A 191 -20.21 -2.19 4.33
N VAL A 192 -20.05 -3.36 3.71
CA VAL A 192 -20.94 -4.49 3.93
C VAL A 192 -20.71 -5.02 5.34
N ASP A 193 -21.77 -5.13 6.12
CA ASP A 193 -21.72 -5.77 7.43
C ASP A 193 -21.63 -7.29 7.25
N LYS A 194 -20.38 -7.79 7.30
CA LYS A 194 -20.09 -9.21 7.16
C LYS A 194 -20.85 -10.08 8.16
N LYS A 195 -21.08 -9.57 9.38
CA LYS A 195 -21.80 -10.33 10.41
C LYS A 195 -23.25 -10.57 9.99
N GLN A 196 -23.92 -9.52 9.50
CA GLN A 196 -25.29 -9.65 9.02
C GLN A 196 -25.39 -10.48 7.74
N THR A 197 -24.40 -10.39 6.85
CA THR A 197 -24.38 -11.23 5.63
C THR A 197 -24.22 -12.71 5.97
N GLU A 198 -23.31 -13.06 6.88
CA GLU A 198 -23.11 -14.44 7.35
C GLU A 198 -24.35 -15.01 8.08
N LEU A 199 -25.12 -14.15 8.76
CA LEU A 199 -26.39 -14.55 9.38
C LEU A 199 -27.51 -14.76 8.36
N GLN A 200 -27.47 -14.08 7.21
CA GLN A 200 -28.50 -14.15 6.17
C GLN A 200 -28.23 -15.19 5.08
N GLY A 201 -27.02 -15.76 5.02
CA GLY A 201 -26.59 -16.75 4.04
C GLY A 201 -25.82 -16.15 2.88
#